data_AF-G0QCI6-F1
#
_entry.id   AF-G0QCI6-F1
#
_cell.length_a   1.000
_cell.length_b   1.000
_cell.length_c   1.000
_cell.angle_alpha   90.00
_cell.angle_beta   90.00
_cell.angle_gamma   90.00
#
_symmetry.space_group_name_H-M   'P 1'
#
loop_
_entity.id
_entity.type
_entity.pdbx_description
1 polymer ?
#
loop_
_entity_poly.entity_id
_entity_poly.type
_entity_poly.pdbx_seq_one_letter_code
_entity_poly.pdbx_strand_id
1 'polypeptide(L)'
;MEKGEPMEDWNIVYQRGSASDTSRDLRRRISEELENGMANSSHSWTVVFSIGMNDCGISGGDYEVSKTEYRENVEEIIDKASHLADQVIAVGLSPVDEEELADNQEASEYLNSGVREYEETLEKACSRKGVKFVPTFDSLAEGKSWNQKLFDGLHPNTRGHQEIYEIVGEPIKSELEFEYSR
;
A
#
# COMPACT_ATOMS: atom_id res chain seq x y z
N MET A 1 -38.19 -21.26 -20.27
CA MET A 1 -36.77 -20.90 -20.08
C MET A 1 -36.68 -20.29 -18.70
N GLU A 2 -36.06 -21.00 -17.76
CA GLU A 2 -35.80 -20.47 -16.43
C GLU A 2 -34.99 -19.19 -16.57
N LYS A 3 -35.42 -18.12 -15.90
CA LYS A 3 -34.56 -16.97 -15.67
C LYS A 3 -33.41 -17.49 -14.82
N GLY A 4 -32.20 -17.53 -15.38
CA GLY A 4 -31.00 -17.81 -14.60
C GLY A 4 -30.99 -16.84 -13.41
N GLU A 5 -30.69 -17.36 -12.23
CA GLU A 5 -30.52 -16.53 -11.03
C GLU A 5 -29.53 -15.40 -11.34
N PRO A 6 -29.75 -14.18 -10.82
CA PRO A 6 -28.79 -13.11 -11.00
C PRO A 6 -27.46 -13.58 -10.42
N MET A 7 -26.43 -13.56 -11.26
CA MET A 7 -25.08 -13.90 -10.84
C MET A 7 -24.69 -12.89 -9.76
N GLU A 8 -24.50 -13.34 -8.52
CA GLU A 8 -24.07 -12.47 -7.42
C GLU A 8 -22.78 -11.74 -7.82
N ASP A 9 -22.70 -10.45 -7.54
CA ASP A 9 -21.48 -9.67 -7.73
C ASP A 9 -20.45 -10.11 -6.69
N TRP A 10 -19.41 -10.81 -7.13
CA TRP A 10 -18.32 -11.27 -6.27
C TRP A 10 -17.05 -10.46 -6.53
N ASN A 11 -16.42 -10.00 -5.44
CA ASN A 11 -15.08 -9.41 -5.50
C ASN A 11 -14.03 -10.49 -5.23
N ILE A 12 -12.99 -10.54 -6.05
CA ILE A 12 -11.84 -11.44 -5.86
C ILE A 12 -10.63 -10.60 -5.47
N VAL A 13 -9.97 -10.98 -4.37
CA VAL A 13 -8.77 -10.29 -3.88
C VAL A 13 -7.54 -11.14 -4.19
N TYR A 14 -6.55 -10.54 -4.86
CA TYR A 14 -5.26 -11.16 -5.14
C TYR A 14 -4.16 -10.49 -4.31
N GLN A 15 -3.52 -11.24 -3.42
CA GLN A 15 -2.36 -10.78 -2.67
C GLN A 15 -1.11 -10.88 -3.55
N ARG A 16 -0.44 -9.74 -3.79
CA ARG A 16 0.79 -9.61 -4.61
C ARG A 16 1.94 -8.92 -3.85
N GLY A 17 1.88 -8.92 -2.53
CA GLY A 17 2.96 -8.43 -1.67
C GLY A 17 4.18 -9.36 -1.73
N SER A 18 5.37 -8.77 -1.74
CA SER A 18 6.65 -9.48 -1.64
C SER A 18 7.44 -8.87 -0.49
N ALA A 19 8.01 -9.72 0.36
CA ALA A 19 8.79 -9.28 1.50
C ALA A 19 10.04 -8.53 1.03
N SER A 20 10.40 -7.46 1.74
CA SER A 20 11.57 -6.62 1.45
C SER A 20 11.52 -5.84 0.12
N ASP A 21 10.41 -5.87 -0.62
CA ASP A 21 10.27 -5.06 -1.85
C ASP A 21 10.42 -3.57 -1.55
N THR A 22 11.24 -2.90 -2.36
CA THR A 22 11.30 -1.44 -2.45
C THR A 22 10.43 -0.95 -3.61
N SER A 23 10.25 0.37 -3.72
CA SER A 23 9.62 0.98 -4.89
C SER A 23 10.36 0.65 -6.20
N ARG A 24 11.68 0.38 -6.17
CA ARG A 24 12.42 -0.09 -7.37
C ARG A 24 11.90 -1.43 -7.86
N ASP A 25 11.56 -2.33 -6.95
CA ASP A 25 11.15 -3.69 -7.25
C ASP A 25 9.72 -3.74 -7.76
N LEU A 26 8.80 -3.07 -7.04
CA LEU A 26 7.41 -2.95 -7.48
C LEU A 26 7.31 -2.29 -8.87
N ARG A 27 8.07 -1.22 -9.12
CA ARG A 27 8.13 -0.54 -10.42
C ARG A 27 8.52 -1.47 -11.57
N ARG A 28 9.38 -2.46 -11.32
CA ARG A 28 9.82 -3.42 -12.34
C ARG A 28 8.77 -4.47 -12.67
N ARG A 29 8.05 -4.97 -11.66
CA ARG A 29 7.13 -6.11 -11.81
C ARG A 29 5.66 -5.74 -12.06
N ILE A 30 5.23 -4.53 -11.70
CA ILE A 30 3.79 -4.19 -11.67
C ILE A 30 3.08 -4.39 -13.02
N SER A 31 3.68 -3.99 -14.14
CA SER A 31 3.05 -4.15 -15.46
C SER A 31 2.84 -5.61 -15.82
N GLU A 32 3.89 -6.44 -15.66
CA GLU A 32 3.81 -7.86 -15.98
C GLU A 32 2.82 -8.61 -15.08
N GLU A 33 2.74 -8.26 -13.80
CA GLU A 33 1.78 -8.88 -12.89
C GLU A 33 0.33 -8.52 -13.19
N LEU A 34 0.07 -7.26 -13.54
CA LEU A 34 -1.26 -6.81 -13.94
C LEU A 34 -1.65 -7.43 -15.28
N GLU A 35 -0.79 -7.41 -16.31
CA GLU A 35 -1.07 -8.02 -17.60
C GLU A 35 -1.39 -9.52 -17.48
N ASN A 36 -0.61 -10.27 -16.70
CA ASN A 36 -0.84 -11.69 -16.47
C ASN A 36 -2.11 -11.97 -15.65
N GLY A 37 -2.45 -11.10 -14.70
CA GLY A 37 -3.65 -11.23 -13.87
C GLY A 37 -4.94 -10.85 -14.61
N MET A 38 -4.87 -9.86 -15.50
CA MET A 38 -6.01 -9.26 -16.20
C MET A 38 -6.34 -9.92 -17.53
N ALA A 39 -5.45 -10.77 -18.05
CA ALA A 39 -5.64 -11.43 -19.34
C ALA A 39 -6.98 -12.19 -19.40
N ASN A 40 -7.85 -11.76 -20.34
CA ASN A 40 -9.16 -12.35 -20.68
C ASN A 40 -10.32 -12.08 -19.72
N SER A 41 -10.29 -11.01 -18.94
CA SER A 41 -11.35 -10.68 -17.98
C SER A 41 -12.21 -9.51 -18.45
N SER A 42 -13.55 -9.64 -18.40
CA SER A 42 -14.51 -8.53 -18.51
C SER A 42 -14.76 -7.82 -17.18
N HIS A 43 -13.91 -8.03 -16.17
CA HIS A 43 -14.06 -7.47 -14.84
C HIS A 43 -13.38 -6.10 -14.74
N SER A 44 -13.90 -5.24 -13.86
CA SER A 44 -13.21 -4.03 -13.41
C SER A 44 -12.07 -4.42 -12.46
N TRP A 45 -10.92 -3.77 -12.61
CA TRP A 45 -9.73 -4.00 -11.80
C TRP A 45 -9.40 -2.79 -10.96
N THR A 46 -9.28 -3.02 -9.65
CA THR A 46 -8.76 -2.03 -8.71
C THR A 46 -7.40 -2.48 -8.19
N VAL A 47 -6.39 -1.63 -8.34
CA VAL A 47 -5.06 -1.82 -7.75
C VAL A 47 -4.99 -1.04 -6.45
N VAL A 48 -4.79 -1.75 -5.34
CA VAL A 48 -4.47 -1.15 -4.05
C VAL A 48 -3.01 -1.45 -3.75
N PHE A 49 -2.19 -0.42 -3.53
CA PHE A 49 -0.78 -0.61 -3.19
C PHE A 49 -0.35 0.23 -1.99
N SER A 50 0.59 -0.30 -1.21
CA SER A 50 1.35 0.42 -0.18
C SER A 50 2.82 0.02 -0.36
N ILE A 51 3.69 1.02 -0.54
CA ILE A 51 5.12 0.83 -0.79
C ILE A 51 5.88 2.02 -0.23
N GLY A 52 7.09 1.81 0.30
CA GLY A 52 7.87 2.87 0.92
C GLY A 52 8.48 2.50 2.27
N MET A 53 7.98 1.44 2.92
CA MET A 53 8.55 1.00 4.20
C MET A 53 10.02 0.61 4.03
N ASN A 54 10.34 -0.34 3.14
CA ASN A 54 11.74 -0.73 2.91
C ASN A 54 12.56 0.40 2.26
N ASP A 55 11.93 1.28 1.47
CA ASP A 55 12.59 2.44 0.87
C ASP A 55 13.16 3.42 1.91
N CYS A 56 12.43 3.60 3.03
CA CYS A 56 12.83 4.49 4.11
C CYS A 56 13.72 3.84 5.18
N GLY A 57 14.06 2.56 5.01
CA GLY A 57 15.11 1.91 5.82
C GLY A 57 16.47 2.54 5.53
N ILE A 58 17.33 2.65 6.55
CA ILE A 58 18.63 3.31 6.49
C ILE A 58 19.74 2.27 6.45
N SER A 59 20.34 2.04 5.29
CA SER A 59 21.48 1.15 5.13
C SER A 59 22.75 1.96 4.85
N GLY A 60 23.82 1.72 5.62
CA GLY A 60 25.10 2.40 5.40
C GLY A 60 25.08 3.92 5.60
N GLY A 61 24.07 4.45 6.29
CA GLY A 61 23.91 5.88 6.59
C GLY A 61 23.00 6.66 5.62
N ASP A 62 22.49 6.00 4.57
CA ASP A 62 21.55 6.58 3.62
C ASP A 62 20.27 5.74 3.55
N TYR A 63 19.17 6.35 3.09
CA TYR A 63 17.95 5.59 2.81
C TYR A 63 18.18 4.58 1.68
N GLU A 64 17.59 3.39 1.80
CA GLU A 64 17.67 2.30 0.82
C GLU A 64 17.24 2.77 -0.58
N VAL A 65 16.21 3.62 -0.65
CA VAL A 65 15.86 4.33 -1.89
C VAL A 65 15.74 5.80 -1.58
N SER A 66 16.57 6.65 -2.18
CA SER A 66 16.52 8.10 -1.91
C SER A 66 15.13 8.69 -2.15
N LYS A 67 14.72 9.73 -1.39
CA LYS A 67 13.41 10.38 -1.56
C LYS A 67 13.11 10.83 -2.99
N THR A 68 14.13 11.31 -3.71
CA THR A 68 13.98 11.71 -5.12
C THR A 68 13.66 10.52 -6.02
N GLU A 69 14.39 9.41 -5.84
CA GLU A 69 14.16 8.18 -6.60
C GLU A 69 12.83 7.53 -6.20
N TYR A 70 12.50 7.49 -4.91
CA TYR A 70 11.22 6.98 -4.42
C TYR A 70 10.05 7.71 -5.07
N ARG A 71 10.09 9.06 -5.11
CA ARG A 71 9.09 9.88 -5.83
C ARG A 71 8.97 9.46 -7.30
N GLU A 72 10.09 9.32 -8.00
CA GLU A 72 10.09 8.92 -9.42
C GLU A 72 9.51 7.51 -9.60
N ASN A 73 9.87 6.59 -8.71
CA ASN A 73 9.37 5.22 -8.73
C ASN A 73 7.86 5.17 -8.49
N VAL A 74 7.33 5.85 -7.46
CA VAL A 74 5.88 5.84 -7.18
C VAL A 74 5.08 6.54 -8.27
N GLU A 75 5.60 7.60 -8.88
CA GLU A 75 4.97 8.24 -10.04
C GLU A 75 4.86 7.28 -11.23
N GLU A 76 5.91 6.49 -11.50
CA GLU A 76 5.92 5.50 -12.58
C GLU A 76 5.05 4.28 -12.26
N ILE A 77 5.02 3.82 -10.99
CA ILE A 77 4.12 2.76 -10.52
C ILE A 77 2.67 3.17 -10.76
N ILE A 78 2.30 4.40 -10.38
CA ILE A 78 0.97 4.95 -10.62
C ILE A 78 0.66 4.98 -12.12
N ASP A 79 1.56 5.53 -12.94
CA ASP A 79 1.34 5.59 -14.40
C ASP A 79 1.13 4.21 -15.02
N LYS A 80 1.94 3.22 -14.63
CA LYS A 80 1.83 1.84 -15.10
C LYS A 80 0.53 1.18 -14.66
N ALA A 81 0.15 1.34 -13.39
CA ALA A 81 -1.07 0.77 -12.85
C ALA A 81 -2.31 1.40 -13.50
N SER A 82 -2.36 2.73 -13.60
CA SER A 82 -3.48 3.47 -14.20
C SER A 82 -3.62 3.25 -15.70
N HIS A 83 -2.60 2.75 -16.39
CA HIS A 83 -2.72 2.35 -17.79
C HIS A 83 -3.47 1.01 -17.97
N LEU A 84 -3.44 0.16 -16.95
CA LEU A 84 -3.95 -1.21 -17.03
C LEU A 84 -5.24 -1.39 -16.22
N ALA A 85 -5.33 -0.81 -15.03
CA ALA A 85 -6.46 -0.95 -14.11
C ALA A 85 -7.43 0.23 -14.18
N ASP A 86 -8.70 -0.04 -13.89
CA ASP A 86 -9.77 0.97 -13.88
C ASP A 86 -9.63 1.95 -12.70
N GLN A 87 -9.14 1.45 -11.56
CA GLN A 87 -8.92 2.24 -10.36
C GLN A 87 -7.56 1.93 -9.74
N VAL A 88 -6.88 2.97 -9.26
CA VAL A 88 -5.64 2.85 -8.48
C VAL A 88 -5.85 3.58 -7.16
N ILE A 89 -5.47 2.94 -6.06
CA ILE A 89 -5.54 3.49 -4.71
C ILE A 89 -4.21 3.22 -4.04
N ALA A 90 -3.58 4.27 -3.53
CA ALA A 90 -2.41 4.16 -2.68
C ALA A 90 -2.83 4.20 -1.21
N VAL A 91 -2.21 3.37 -0.39
CA VAL A 91 -2.36 3.34 1.06
C VAL A 91 -1.03 3.77 1.68
N GLY A 92 -1.13 4.56 2.75
CA GLY A 92 0.01 5.07 3.51
C GLY A 92 0.88 3.99 4.16
N LEU A 93 1.78 4.46 5.00
CA LEU A 93 2.73 3.64 5.76
C LEU A 93 2.33 3.55 7.24
N SER A 94 2.91 2.58 7.94
CA SER A 94 2.67 2.38 9.38
C SER A 94 3.84 2.88 10.23
N PRO A 95 3.58 3.47 11.40
CA PRO A 95 4.66 3.81 12.33
C PRO A 95 5.40 2.56 12.82
N VAL A 96 6.63 2.74 13.27
CA VAL A 96 7.49 1.71 13.87
C VAL A 96 7.65 1.94 15.38
N ASP A 97 7.98 0.89 16.12
CA ASP A 97 8.49 1.00 17.49
C ASP A 97 10.00 1.20 17.45
N GLU A 98 10.44 2.46 17.47
CA GLU A 98 11.86 2.81 17.44
C GLU A 98 12.63 2.28 18.65
N GLU A 99 11.99 2.11 19.81
CA GLU A 99 12.64 1.57 21.01
C GLU A 99 12.93 0.07 20.83
N GLU A 100 11.94 -0.69 20.37
CA GLU A 100 12.10 -2.13 20.09
C GLU A 100 13.11 -2.37 18.95
N LEU A 101 13.08 -1.55 17.90
CA LEU A 101 14.03 -1.64 16.79
C LEU A 101 15.45 -1.25 17.20
N ALA A 102 15.64 -0.30 18.11
CA ALA A 102 16.97 0.07 18.60
C ALA A 102 17.66 -1.08 19.35
N ASP A 103 16.90 -1.94 20.01
CA ASP A 103 17.41 -3.15 20.68
C ASP A 103 17.82 -4.25 19.67
N ASN A 104 17.36 -4.16 18.42
CA ASN A 104 17.71 -5.05 17.32
C ASN A 104 18.67 -4.36 16.33
N GLN A 105 19.97 -4.58 16.48
CA GLN A 105 21.00 -3.94 15.64
C GLN A 105 20.86 -4.20 14.12
N GLU A 106 20.18 -5.27 13.71
CA GLU A 106 19.89 -5.53 12.28
C GLU A 106 18.66 -4.76 11.77
N ALA A 107 17.85 -4.20 12.67
CA ALA A 107 16.59 -3.50 12.36
C ALA A 107 16.55 -2.04 12.87
N SER A 108 17.62 -1.54 13.50
CA SER A 108 17.78 -0.16 14.00
C SER A 108 17.82 0.92 12.89
N GLU A 109 17.42 0.55 11.68
CA GLU A 109 17.54 1.32 10.44
C GLU A 109 16.26 2.08 10.09
N TYR A 110 15.19 1.99 10.90
CA TYR A 110 13.92 2.68 10.64
C TYR A 110 13.64 3.78 11.66
N LEU A 111 13.23 4.94 11.18
CA LEU A 111 12.80 6.08 12.00
C LEU A 111 11.43 6.55 11.53
N ASN A 112 10.53 6.85 12.46
CA ASN A 112 9.20 7.36 12.18
C ASN A 112 9.23 8.69 11.41
N SER A 113 10.27 9.51 11.60
CA SER A 113 10.49 10.71 10.79
C SER A 113 10.68 10.38 9.32
N GLY A 114 11.49 9.36 9.01
CA GLY A 114 11.67 8.85 7.66
C GLY A 114 10.38 8.26 7.10
N VAL A 115 9.71 7.37 7.85
CA VAL A 115 8.44 6.77 7.44
C VAL A 115 7.41 7.86 7.07
N ARG A 116 7.27 8.89 7.90
CA ARG A 116 6.37 10.01 7.64
C ARG A 116 6.75 10.80 6.39
N GLU A 117 8.03 11.11 6.18
CA GLU A 117 8.50 11.81 4.99
C GLU A 117 8.23 11.03 3.69
N TYR A 118 8.32 9.70 3.72
CA TYR A 118 8.01 8.85 2.57
C TYR A 118 6.51 8.76 2.34
N GLU A 119 5.69 8.65 3.39
CA GLU A 119 4.23 8.73 3.25
C GLU A 119 3.80 10.06 2.61
N GLU A 120 4.34 11.19 3.08
CA GLU A 120 4.06 12.50 2.47
C GLU A 120 4.50 12.58 0.99
N THR A 121 5.58 11.89 0.64
CA THR A 121 6.06 11.84 -0.74
C THR A 121 5.12 11.03 -1.62
N LEU A 122 4.60 9.91 -1.10
CA LEU A 122 3.56 9.11 -1.75
C LEU A 122 2.26 9.91 -1.93
N GLU A 123 1.80 10.59 -0.88
CA GLU A 123 0.61 11.44 -0.93
C GLU A 123 0.73 12.51 -2.03
N LYS A 124 1.86 13.23 -2.08
CA LYS A 124 2.12 14.26 -3.09
C LYS A 124 2.16 13.67 -4.50
N ALA A 125 2.71 12.47 -4.68
CA ALA A 125 2.71 11.78 -5.97
C ALA A 125 1.28 11.42 -6.40
N CYS A 126 0.48 10.85 -5.51
CA CYS A 126 -0.94 10.53 -5.75
C CYS A 126 -1.74 11.79 -6.11
N SER A 127 -1.59 12.87 -5.34
CA SER A 127 -2.24 14.15 -5.61
C SER A 127 -1.92 14.69 -7.02
N ARG A 128 -0.64 14.64 -7.42
CA ARG A 128 -0.21 15.07 -8.76
C ARG A 128 -0.76 14.20 -9.89
N LYS A 129 -0.94 12.91 -9.64
CA LYS A 129 -1.45 11.94 -10.62
C LYS A 129 -2.97 11.79 -10.61
N GLY A 130 -3.66 12.45 -9.68
CA GLY A 130 -5.12 12.33 -9.52
C GLY A 130 -5.56 10.97 -8.97
N VAL A 131 -4.70 10.29 -8.22
CA VAL A 131 -4.96 8.97 -7.63
C VAL A 131 -5.41 9.13 -6.18
N LYS A 132 -6.36 8.30 -5.73
CA LYS A 132 -6.80 8.29 -4.34
C LYS A 132 -5.66 7.83 -3.43
N PHE A 133 -5.43 8.58 -2.37
CA PHE A 133 -4.50 8.23 -1.31
C PHE A 133 -5.25 8.09 0.02
N VAL A 134 -4.97 7.03 0.76
CA VAL A 134 -5.51 6.79 2.10
C VAL A 134 -4.36 6.90 3.10
N PRO A 135 -4.23 8.02 3.83
CA PRO A 135 -3.16 8.20 4.82
C PRO A 135 -3.37 7.23 5.99
N THR A 136 -2.28 6.67 6.51
CA THR A 136 -2.37 5.74 7.65
C THR A 136 -1.44 6.12 8.79
N PHE A 137 -0.29 6.75 8.52
CA PHE A 137 0.74 6.99 9.53
C PHE A 137 0.20 7.75 10.75
N ASP A 138 -0.37 8.94 10.55
CA ASP A 138 -0.83 9.79 11.66
C ASP A 138 -2.00 9.11 12.43
N SER A 139 -2.91 8.44 11.72
CA SER A 139 -4.03 7.71 12.35
C SER A 139 -3.56 6.55 13.22
N LEU A 140 -2.53 5.81 12.76
CA LEU A 140 -1.94 4.71 13.52
C LEU A 140 -1.07 5.22 14.68
N ALA A 141 -0.36 6.33 14.49
CA ALA A 141 0.44 6.96 15.53
C ALA A 141 -0.41 7.51 16.70
N GLU A 142 -1.61 8.01 16.41
CA GLU A 142 -2.60 8.39 17.42
C GLU A 142 -3.31 7.18 18.07
N GLY A 143 -3.21 6.02 17.44
CA GLY A 143 -3.77 4.75 17.90
C GLY A 143 -3.23 4.33 19.26
N LYS A 144 -4.12 3.89 20.15
CA LYS A 144 -3.70 3.41 21.48
C LYS A 144 -2.80 2.18 21.34
N SER A 145 -1.60 2.29 21.89
CA SER A 145 -0.63 1.19 21.99
C SER A 145 -0.31 0.56 20.63
N TRP A 146 -0.12 1.38 19.59
CA TRP A 146 0.29 0.91 18.26
C TRP A 146 1.51 -0.01 18.32
N ASN A 147 2.49 0.31 19.15
CA ASN A 147 3.67 -0.52 19.33
C ASN A 147 3.37 -1.96 19.79
N GLN A 148 2.35 -2.17 20.63
CA GLN A 148 1.90 -3.52 21.04
C GLN A 148 1.17 -4.29 19.91
N LYS A 149 0.93 -3.62 18.79
CA LYS A 149 0.30 -4.16 17.59
C LYS A 149 1.33 -4.47 16.51
N LEU A 150 2.62 -4.37 16.82
CA LEU A 150 3.72 -4.85 16.00
C LEU A 150 4.22 -6.21 16.53
N PHE A 151 4.88 -6.99 15.66
CA PHE A 151 5.47 -8.29 16.02
C PHE A 151 6.93 -8.16 16.46
N ASP A 152 7.67 -7.25 15.82
CA ASP A 152 9.11 -7.06 15.92
C ASP A 152 9.51 -5.58 15.88
N GLY A 153 8.60 -4.68 16.27
CA GLY A 153 8.76 -3.24 16.15
C GLY A 153 8.58 -2.66 14.74
N LEU A 154 8.42 -3.49 13.69
CA LEU A 154 8.21 -3.04 12.31
C LEU A 154 6.91 -3.58 11.71
N HIS A 155 6.69 -4.89 11.80
CA HIS A 155 5.60 -5.57 11.11
C HIS A 155 4.32 -5.62 11.94
N PRO A 156 3.16 -5.16 11.41
CA PRO A 156 1.89 -5.30 12.10
C PRO A 156 1.54 -6.76 12.41
N ASN A 157 1.12 -7.02 13.65
CA ASN A 157 0.53 -8.30 14.03
C ASN A 157 -0.97 -8.33 13.66
N THR A 158 -1.70 -9.38 14.04
CA THR A 158 -3.15 -9.51 13.73
C THR A 158 -3.97 -8.29 14.17
N ARG A 159 -3.65 -7.69 15.32
CA ARG A 159 -4.35 -6.50 15.82
C ARG A 159 -3.96 -5.24 15.03
N GLY A 160 -2.70 -5.14 14.62
CA GLY A 160 -2.24 -4.04 13.77
C GLY A 160 -2.89 -4.08 12.40
N HIS A 161 -2.97 -5.26 11.77
CA HIS A 161 -3.71 -5.44 10.52
C HIS A 161 -5.21 -5.14 10.64
N GLN A 162 -5.83 -5.46 11.78
CA GLN A 162 -7.22 -5.11 12.04
C GLN A 162 -7.43 -3.58 12.08
N GLU A 163 -6.55 -2.85 12.75
CA GLU A 163 -6.63 -1.39 12.82
C GLU A 163 -6.35 -0.73 11.47
N ILE A 164 -5.39 -1.26 10.70
CA ILE A 164 -5.18 -0.86 9.29
C ILE A 164 -6.47 -1.07 8.48
N TYR A 165 -7.13 -2.23 8.60
CA TYR A 165 -8.39 -2.50 7.92
C TYR A 165 -9.49 -1.51 8.29
N GLU A 166 -9.59 -1.12 9.56
CA GLU A 166 -10.59 -0.15 10.02
C GLU A 166 -10.36 1.24 9.43
N ILE A 167 -9.10 1.61 9.17
CA ILE A 167 -8.74 2.88 8.51
C ILE A 167 -9.00 2.80 7.01
N VAL A 168 -8.56 1.74 6.33
CA VAL A 168 -8.54 1.70 4.86
C VAL A 168 -9.80 1.08 4.24
N GLY A 169 -10.56 0.30 5.02
CA GLY A 169 -11.64 -0.54 4.53
C GLY A 169 -12.76 0.27 3.86
N GLU A 170 -13.33 1.25 4.56
CA GLU A 170 -14.38 2.10 3.98
C GLU A 170 -13.86 3.00 2.84
N PRO A 171 -12.70 3.68 2.96
CA PRO A 171 -12.13 4.42 1.84
C PRO A 171 -11.88 3.59 0.58
N ILE A 172 -11.49 2.32 0.69
CA ILE A 172 -11.32 1.46 -0.49
C ILE A 172 -12.68 1.01 -1.03
N LYS A 173 -13.57 0.51 -0.17
CA LYS A 173 -14.91 0.05 -0.59
C LYS A 173 -15.73 1.14 -1.27
N SER A 174 -15.58 2.40 -0.87
CA SER A 174 -16.31 3.53 -1.48
C SER A 174 -15.95 3.76 -2.95
N GLU A 175 -14.80 3.26 -3.40
CA GLU A 175 -14.32 3.38 -4.79
C GLU A 175 -14.64 2.16 -5.63
N LEU A 176 -15.02 1.04 -5.02
CA LEU A 176 -15.47 -0.13 -5.75
C LEU A 176 -16.89 0.18 -6.22
N GLU A 177 -17.07 0.38 -7.53
CA GLU A 177 -18.38 0.61 -8.13
C GLU A 177 -19.31 -0.59 -7.82
N PHE A 178 -20.21 -0.41 -6.85
CA PHE A 178 -21.38 -1.27 -6.71
C PHE A 178 -22.44 -0.74 -7.68
N GLU A 179 -22.30 -1.03 -8.97
CA GLU A 179 -23.43 -0.88 -9.90
C GLU A 179 -24.50 -1.92 -9.54
N TYR A 180 -25.31 -1.60 -8.53
CA TYR A 180 -26.61 -2.25 -8.40
C TYR A 180 -27.41 -1.87 -9.64
N SER A 181 -27.43 -2.80 -10.60
CA SER A 181 -28.43 -2.82 -11.65
C SER A 181 -29.81 -2.70 -10.98
N ARG A 182 -30.40 -1.50 -11.07
CA ARG A 182 -31.78 -1.23 -10.61
C ARG A 182 -32.81 -1.89 -11.52
#